data_AF-A0A9C9KXT4-F1
#
_entry.id   AF-A0A9C9KXT4-F1
#
_cell.length_a   1.000
_cell.length_b   1.000
_cell.length_c   1.000
_cell.angle_alpha   90.00
_cell.angle_beta   90.00
_cell.angle_gamma   90.00
#
_symmetry.space_group_name_H-M   'P 1'
#
loop_
_entity.id
_entity.type
_entity.pdbx_description
1 polymer ?
#
loop_
_entity_poly.entity_id
_entity_poly.type
_entity_poly.pdbx_seq_one_letter_code
_entity_poly.pdbx_strand_id
1 'polypeptide(L)'
;MKPHLHHCISRCVRQSWLCGENYEHRRQWLEDRLHEASTAFAIDVCTYSIMSNHCHVVLYINIDQAQGWSTDEIIKRWHQLYGGFALSQRYLSGTTLGKAELATLNERAEVWREHLILKRSVERPGVCFWEYDWRNKKVSE
;
A
#
# COMPACT_ATOMS: atom_id res chain seq x y z
N MET A 1 18.21 6.68 13.05
CA MET A 1 17.07 5.85 12.63
C MET A 1 17.18 5.65 11.12
N LYS A 2 17.07 4.42 10.59
CA LYS A 2 17.14 4.21 9.13
C LYS A 2 15.77 4.57 8.52
N PRO A 3 15.71 5.35 7.44
CA PRO A 3 14.44 5.60 6.76
C PRO A 3 13.90 4.30 6.15
N HIS A 4 12.59 4.04 6.31
CA HIS A 4 11.90 2.89 5.72
C HIS A 4 11.58 3.15 4.25
N LEU A 5 12.62 3.25 3.43
CA LEU A 5 12.51 3.46 1.98
C LEU A 5 12.51 2.12 1.26
N HIS A 6 11.50 1.90 0.41
CA HIS A 6 11.34 0.70 -0.40
C HIS A 6 11.32 1.07 -1.87
N HIS A 7 12.12 0.38 -2.68
CA HIS A 7 12.09 0.47 -4.13
C HIS A 7 11.29 -0.71 -4.69
N CYS A 8 10.05 -0.44 -5.10
CA CYS A 8 9.16 -1.41 -5.69
C CYS A 8 9.28 -1.36 -7.22
N ILE A 9 9.36 -2.52 -7.85
CA ILE A 9 9.46 -2.64 -9.31
C ILE A 9 8.45 -3.67 -9.77
N SER A 10 7.64 -3.33 -10.78
CA SER A 10 6.73 -4.26 -11.44
C SER A 10 6.99 -4.24 -12.94
N ARG A 11 7.16 -5.41 -13.55
CA ARG A 11 7.50 -5.55 -14.97
C ARG A 11 6.53 -6.51 -15.66
N CYS A 12 6.06 -6.10 -16.83
CA CYS A 12 5.30 -6.94 -17.73
C CYS A 12 6.18 -8.07 -18.28
N VAL A 13 5.70 -9.31 -18.21
CA VAL A 13 6.36 -10.49 -18.77
C VAL A 13 5.92 -10.72 -20.22
N ARG A 14 6.62 -11.61 -20.93
CA ARG A 14 6.29 -12.00 -22.32
C ARG A 14 6.23 -10.83 -23.32
N GLN A 15 7.10 -9.83 -23.16
CA GLN A 15 7.15 -8.63 -24.01
C GLN A 15 5.81 -7.89 -24.12
N SER A 16 4.95 -7.98 -23.10
CA SER A 16 3.72 -7.20 -23.05
C SER A 16 3.96 -5.75 -22.63
N TRP A 17 3.07 -4.86 -23.06
CA TRP A 17 3.12 -3.44 -22.75
C TRP A 17 2.30 -3.11 -21.49
N LEU A 18 2.95 -2.44 -20.54
CA LEU A 18 2.31 -1.80 -19.40
C LEU A 18 1.64 -0.50 -19.85
N CYS A 19 2.39 0.32 -20.59
CA CYS A 19 2.02 1.60 -21.20
C CYS A 19 2.70 1.73 -22.58
N GLY A 20 2.35 2.72 -23.39
CA GLY A 20 2.85 2.85 -24.76
C GLY A 20 1.95 2.19 -25.81
N GLU A 21 2.11 2.61 -27.07
CA GLU A 21 1.22 2.29 -28.20
C GLU A 21 -0.26 2.49 -27.83
N ASN A 22 -1.09 1.46 -28.03
CA ASN A 22 -2.52 1.47 -27.74
C ASN A 22 -2.85 1.45 -26.23
N TYR A 23 -1.85 1.35 -25.34
CA TYR A 23 -2.03 1.20 -23.89
C TYR A 23 -1.61 2.44 -23.09
N GLU A 24 -1.28 3.54 -23.76
CA GLU A 24 -0.80 4.76 -23.10
C GLU A 24 -1.80 5.35 -22.10
N HIS A 25 -3.11 5.17 -22.37
CA HIS A 25 -4.19 5.55 -21.46
C HIS A 25 -4.07 4.94 -20.05
N ARG A 26 -3.32 3.83 -19.89
CA ARG A 26 -3.10 3.20 -18.59
C ARG A 26 -2.12 3.96 -17.71
N ARG A 27 -1.28 4.85 -18.26
CA ARG A 27 -0.31 5.60 -17.44
C ARG A 27 -1.04 6.44 -16.40
N GLN A 28 -2.03 7.22 -16.83
CA GLN A 28 -2.84 8.04 -15.92
C GLN A 28 -3.52 7.16 -14.87
N TRP A 29 -4.10 6.03 -15.29
CA TRP A 29 -4.72 5.09 -14.37
C TRP A 29 -3.74 4.55 -13.32
N LEU A 30 -2.48 4.28 -13.67
CA LEU A 30 -1.45 3.88 -12.71
C LEU A 30 -1.11 5.01 -11.73
N GLU A 31 -0.98 6.24 -12.22
CA GLU A 31 -0.70 7.42 -11.39
C GLU A 31 -1.83 7.68 -10.39
N ASP A 32 -3.07 7.65 -10.86
CA ASP A 32 -4.26 7.80 -10.02
C ASP A 32 -4.30 6.72 -8.94
N ARG A 33 -3.99 5.47 -9.31
CA ARG A 33 -3.94 4.34 -8.36
C ARG A 33 -2.81 4.48 -7.34
N LEU A 34 -1.65 5.00 -7.72
CA LEU A 34 -0.57 5.29 -6.78
C LEU A 34 -0.99 6.37 -5.78
N HIS A 35 -1.67 7.41 -6.25
CA HIS A 35 -2.21 8.45 -5.39
C HIS A 35 -3.30 7.91 -4.45
N GLU A 36 -4.29 7.18 -4.95
CA GLU A 36 -5.30 6.50 -4.12
C GLU A 36 -4.66 5.63 -3.03
N ALA A 37 -3.67 4.81 -3.40
CA ALA A 37 -2.95 3.98 -2.45
C ALA A 37 -2.25 4.81 -1.37
N SER A 38 -1.59 5.92 -1.74
CA SER A 38 -0.94 6.82 -0.76
C SER A 38 -1.92 7.49 0.20
N THR A 39 -3.18 7.68 -0.20
CA THR A 39 -4.19 8.26 0.70
C THR A 39 -4.70 7.28 1.74
N ALA A 40 -4.73 5.98 1.42
CA ALA A 40 -5.24 4.94 2.29
C ALA A 40 -4.16 4.33 3.19
N PHE A 41 -3.01 3.96 2.62
CA PHE A 41 -1.87 3.35 3.33
C PHE A 41 -1.00 4.39 4.04
N ALA A 42 -0.21 3.96 5.02
CA ALA A 42 0.76 4.82 5.72
C ALA A 42 2.05 4.95 4.91
N ILE A 43 1.93 5.44 3.68
CA ILE A 43 3.03 5.53 2.72
C ILE A 43 3.08 6.90 2.06
N ASP A 44 4.30 7.39 1.88
CA ASP A 44 4.59 8.56 1.07
C ASP A 44 5.28 8.11 -0.23
N VAL A 45 4.76 8.55 -1.37
CA VAL A 45 5.39 8.29 -2.67
C VAL A 45 6.50 9.31 -2.88
N CYS A 46 7.75 8.89 -2.72
CA CYS A 46 8.90 9.79 -2.88
C CYS A 46 9.18 10.09 -4.35
N THR A 47 9.11 9.06 -5.20
CA THR A 47 9.30 9.18 -6.65
C THR A 47 8.74 7.94 -7.34
N TYR A 48 8.35 8.08 -8.60
CA TYR A 48 7.96 6.96 -9.44
C TYR A 48 8.39 7.22 -10.89
N SER A 49 8.55 6.15 -11.67
CA SER A 49 8.72 6.20 -13.11
C SER A 49 7.91 5.09 -13.77
N ILE A 50 7.08 5.46 -14.75
CA ILE A 50 6.25 4.52 -15.50
C ILE A 50 6.79 4.45 -16.92
N MET A 51 7.41 3.32 -17.23
CA MET A 51 7.93 3.02 -18.56
C MET A 51 6.93 2.14 -19.31
N SER A 52 7.24 1.86 -20.57
CA SER A 52 6.33 1.16 -21.45
C SER A 52 6.09 -0.32 -21.07
N ASN A 53 7.04 -0.96 -20.37
CA ASN A 53 6.92 -2.37 -19.95
C ASN A 53 7.18 -2.62 -18.47
N HIS A 54 7.44 -1.57 -17.67
CA HIS A 54 7.63 -1.70 -16.23
C HIS A 54 7.44 -0.35 -15.52
N CYS A 55 7.24 -0.39 -14.22
CA CYS A 55 7.26 0.79 -13.36
C CYS A 55 8.22 0.60 -12.18
N HIS A 56 8.78 1.72 -11.74
CA HIS A 56 9.55 1.84 -10.51
C HIS A 56 8.82 2.80 -9.58
N VAL A 57 8.72 2.46 -8.31
CA VAL A 57 8.10 3.31 -7.28
C VAL A 57 8.97 3.28 -6.04
N VAL A 58 9.36 4.44 -5.54
CA VAL A 58 10.07 4.58 -4.26
C VAL A 58 9.07 5.07 -3.23
N LEU A 59 8.86 4.25 -2.21
CA LEU A 59 7.91 4.48 -1.13
C LEU A 59 8.64 4.69 0.17
N TYR A 60 8.20 5.65 0.98
CA TYR A 60 8.56 5.78 2.37
C TYR A 60 7.41 5.27 3.24
N ILE A 61 7.67 4.34 4.16
CA ILE A 61 6.65 3.84 5.10
C ILE A 61 6.67 4.70 6.35
N ASN A 62 5.56 5.39 6.61
CA ASN A 62 5.40 6.25 7.77
C ASN A 62 4.78 5.48 8.95
N ILE A 63 5.63 4.75 9.68
CA ILE A 63 5.20 3.92 10.81
C ILE A 63 4.58 4.78 11.92
N ASP A 64 5.17 5.95 12.19
CA ASP A 64 4.72 6.84 13.26
C ASP A 64 3.29 7.36 12.98
N GLN A 65 3.00 7.72 11.72
CA GLN A 65 1.65 8.08 11.29
C GLN A 65 0.66 6.94 11.53
N ALA A 66 1.01 5.72 11.13
CA ALA A 66 0.12 4.56 11.32
C ALA A 66 -0.13 4.22 12.79
N GLN A 67 0.87 4.40 13.65
CA GLN A 67 0.75 4.22 15.09
C GLN A 67 -0.12 5.30 15.74
N GLY A 68 -0.12 6.52 15.17
CA GLY A 68 -0.96 7.62 15.61
C GLY A 68 -2.45 7.49 15.26
N TRP A 69 -2.81 6.60 14.32
CA TRP A 69 -4.21 6.45 13.90
C TRP A 69 -5.09 5.81 14.97
N SER A 70 -6.26 6.41 15.16
CA SER A 70 -7.33 5.81 15.94
C SER A 70 -7.93 4.59 15.25
N THR A 71 -8.61 3.73 16.01
CA THR A 71 -9.36 2.58 15.45
C THR A 71 -10.35 3.02 14.38
N ASP A 72 -11.07 4.13 14.61
CA ASP A 72 -12.03 4.69 13.65
C ASP A 72 -11.35 5.07 12.33
N GLU A 73 -10.18 5.72 12.40
CA GLU A 73 -9.41 6.09 11.22
C GLU A 73 -8.91 4.86 10.45
N ILE A 74 -8.44 3.82 11.15
CA ILE A 74 -8.01 2.55 10.54
C ILE A 74 -9.18 1.88 9.82
N ILE A 75 -10.35 1.82 10.44
CA ILE A 75 -11.54 1.24 9.83
C ILE A 75 -11.91 2.04 8.57
N LYS A 76 -11.96 3.37 8.64
CA LYS A 76 -12.27 4.24 7.50
C LYS A 76 -11.27 4.03 6.35
N ARG A 77 -9.97 4.04 6.63
CA ARG A 77 -8.91 3.82 5.63
C ARG A 77 -8.99 2.44 5.00
N TRP A 78 -9.23 1.40 5.79
CA TRP A 78 -9.43 0.04 5.29
C TRP A 78 -10.63 -0.03 4.32
N HIS A 79 -11.72 0.64 4.66
CA HIS A 79 -12.94 0.70 3.84
C HIS A 79 -12.82 1.51 2.54
N GLN A 80 -11.76 2.32 2.38
CA GLN A 80 -11.45 2.95 1.09
C GLN A 80 -10.97 1.93 0.04
N LEU A 81 -10.36 0.82 0.48
CA LEU A 81 -9.73 -0.17 -0.38
C LEU A 81 -10.49 -1.50 -0.43
N TYR A 82 -11.14 -1.87 0.68
CA TYR A 82 -11.75 -3.19 0.87
C TYR A 82 -13.12 -3.05 1.52
N GLY A 83 -14.07 -3.94 1.21
CA GLY A 83 -15.44 -3.86 1.78
C GLY A 83 -15.56 -4.15 3.29
N GLY A 84 -14.46 -4.51 3.97
CA GLY A 84 -14.47 -4.88 5.40
C GLY A 84 -15.32 -6.12 5.71
N PHE A 85 -15.85 -6.19 6.93
CA PHE A 85 -16.77 -7.24 7.39
C PHE A 85 -18.02 -6.64 8.04
N ALA A 86 -19.08 -7.44 8.19
CA ALA A 86 -20.41 -6.97 8.61
C ALA A 86 -20.40 -6.05 9.84
N LEU A 87 -19.56 -6.33 10.83
CA LEU A 87 -19.47 -5.52 12.04
C LEU A 87 -18.87 -4.13 11.79
N SER A 88 -17.80 -4.08 10.99
CA SER A 88 -17.18 -2.80 10.59
C SER A 88 -18.10 -1.96 9.71
N GLN A 89 -18.96 -2.57 8.88
CA GLN A 89 -19.96 -1.85 8.10
C GLN A 89 -21.05 -1.26 9.01
N ARG A 90 -21.55 -2.04 9.97
CA ARG A 90 -22.49 -1.57 11.00
C ARG A 90 -21.92 -0.44 11.84
N TYR A 91 -20.62 -0.52 12.17
CA TYR A 91 -19.92 0.55 12.88
C TYR A 91 -19.92 1.85 12.06
N LEU A 92 -19.54 1.79 10.78
CA LEU A 92 -19.53 2.95 9.89
C LEU A 92 -20.93 3.52 9.61
N SER A 93 -21.98 2.69 9.68
CA SER A 93 -23.37 3.14 9.55
C SER A 93 -23.92 3.83 10.81
N GLY A 94 -23.11 4.00 11.86
CA GLY A 94 -23.53 4.63 13.12
C GLY A 94 -24.35 3.73 14.04
N THR A 95 -24.38 2.41 13.80
CA THR A 95 -25.09 1.47 14.67
C THR A 95 -24.37 1.33 16.00
N THR A 96 -25.10 1.43 17.12
CA THR A 96 -24.55 1.15 18.44
C THR A 96 -24.13 -0.31 18.55
N LEU A 97 -22.84 -0.55 18.76
CA LEU A 97 -22.29 -1.88 18.98
C LEU A 97 -22.17 -2.17 20.48
N GLY A 98 -22.43 -3.41 20.88
CA GLY A 98 -22.19 -3.89 22.23
C GLY A 98 -20.69 -3.95 22.57
N LYS A 99 -20.35 -4.12 23.86
CA LYS A 99 -18.95 -4.20 24.31
C LYS A 99 -18.15 -5.33 23.65
N ALA A 100 -18.75 -6.51 23.52
CA ALA A 100 -18.10 -7.67 22.88
C ALA A 100 -17.87 -7.42 21.37
N GLU A 101 -18.85 -6.82 20.71
CA GLU A 101 -18.75 -6.43 19.29
C GLU A 101 -17.62 -5.40 19.08
N LEU A 102 -17.55 -4.37 19.92
CA LEU A 102 -16.48 -3.37 19.87
C LEU A 102 -15.10 -4.00 20.13
N ALA A 103 -15.00 -4.97 21.04
CA ALA A 103 -13.75 -5.67 21.30
C ALA A 103 -13.26 -6.44 20.06
N THR A 104 -14.15 -7.21 19.40
CA THR A 104 -13.82 -7.91 18.15
C THR A 104 -13.45 -6.95 17.02
N LEU A 105 -14.15 -5.82 16.92
CA LEU A 105 -13.84 -4.79 15.93
C LEU A 105 -12.46 -4.18 16.15
N ASN A 106 -12.11 -3.85 17.39
CA ASN A 106 -10.81 -3.30 17.76
C ASN A 106 -9.68 -4.31 17.48
N GLU A 107 -9.85 -5.57 17.85
CA GLU A 107 -8.88 -6.63 17.57
C GLU A 107 -8.61 -6.75 16.06
N ARG A 108 -9.67 -6.70 15.23
CA ARG A 108 -9.51 -6.73 13.77
C ARG A 108 -8.85 -5.46 13.23
N ALA A 109 -9.17 -4.30 13.80
CA ALA A 109 -8.57 -3.03 13.40
C ALA A 109 -7.07 -3.01 13.68
N GLU A 110 -6.58 -3.63 14.76
CA GLU A 110 -5.14 -3.78 15.00
C GLU A 110 -4.44 -4.56 13.89
N VAL A 111 -5.04 -5.67 13.43
CA VAL A 111 -4.51 -6.42 12.27
C VAL A 111 -4.51 -5.56 11.00
N TRP A 112 -5.56 -4.74 10.80
CA TRP A 112 -5.60 -3.82 9.67
C TRP A 112 -4.55 -2.72 9.74
N ARG A 113 -4.23 -2.20 10.94
CA ARG A 113 -3.12 -1.28 11.13
C ARG A 113 -1.82 -1.89 10.63
N GLU A 114 -1.57 -3.16 10.96
CA GLU A 114 -0.37 -3.85 10.51
C GLU A 114 -0.31 -4.08 8.99
N HIS A 115 -1.45 -4.19 8.31
CA HIS A 115 -1.52 -4.32 6.86
C HIS A 115 -1.46 -2.96 6.11
N LEU A 116 -1.96 -1.89 6.74
CA LEU A 116 -1.91 -0.54 6.19
C LEU A 116 -0.52 0.09 6.33
N ILE A 117 0.27 -0.39 7.29
CA ILE A 117 1.73 -0.34 7.23
C ILE A 117 2.11 -1.47 6.27
N LEU A 118 2.95 -1.25 5.26
CA LEU A 118 3.42 -2.33 4.37
C LEU A 118 4.36 -3.31 5.12
N LYS A 119 3.97 -3.83 6.29
CA LYS A 119 4.69 -4.89 6.98
C LYS A 119 4.58 -6.13 6.11
N ARG A 120 5.74 -6.71 5.86
CA ARG A 120 5.98 -7.96 5.15
C ARG A 120 5.08 -9.07 5.69
N SER A 121 3.86 -9.22 5.18
CA SER A 121 3.11 -10.45 5.35
C SER A 121 3.78 -11.46 4.42
N VAL A 122 4.68 -12.26 4.98
CA VAL A 122 5.06 -13.62 4.54
C VAL A 122 5.38 -13.75 3.05
N GLU A 123 6.64 -14.10 2.76
CA GLU A 123 7.09 -14.76 1.53
C GLU A 123 5.94 -15.31 0.67
N ARG A 124 5.42 -14.50 -0.25
CA ARG A 124 4.60 -15.02 -1.34
C ARG A 124 5.59 -15.56 -2.36
N PRO A 125 5.64 -16.88 -2.63
CA PRO A 125 6.50 -17.40 -3.68
C PRO A 125 6.08 -16.74 -4.99
N GLY A 126 6.99 -15.99 -5.62
CA GLY A 126 6.75 -15.36 -6.92
C GLY A 126 6.67 -13.83 -6.96
N VAL A 127 6.78 -13.13 -5.82
CA VAL A 127 6.93 -11.65 -5.84
C VAL A 127 8.39 -11.30 -5.55
N CYS A 128 9.16 -11.01 -6.60
CA CYS A 128 10.54 -10.54 -6.47
C CYS A 128 10.56 -9.10 -5.96
N PHE A 129 10.62 -8.92 -4.64
CA PHE A 129 11.04 -7.65 -4.04
C PHE A 129 12.57 -7.57 -4.12
N TRP A 130 13.09 -6.70 -4.99
CA TRP A 130 14.50 -6.32 -4.92
C TRP A 130 14.65 -5.30 -3.79
N GLU A 131 15.26 -5.69 -2.66
CA GLU A 131 15.81 -4.71 -1.72
C GLU A 131 16.93 -3.95 -2.43
N TYR A 132 16.70 -2.68 -2.77
CA TYR A 132 17.73 -1.83 -3.35
C TYR A 132 18.53 -1.18 -2.21
N ASP A 133 19.70 -1.75 -1.89
CA ASP A 133 20.66 -1.13 -0.96
C ASP A 133 21.34 0.08 -1.63
N TRP A 134 20.85 1.27 -1.31
CA TRP A 134 21.39 2.54 -1.82
C TRP A 134 22.87 2.79 -1.44
N ARG A 135 23.43 2.06 -0.47
CA ARG A 135 24.81 2.30 0.02
C ARG A 135 25.91 1.75 -0.89
N ASN A 136 25.59 0.90 -1.87
CA ASN A 136 26.60 0.19 -2.67
C ASN A 136 26.48 0.46 -4.18
N LYS A 137 26.36 1.73 -4.58
CA LYS A 137 26.64 2.09 -5.98
C LYS A 137 28.16 2.19 -6.20
N LYS A 138 28.76 1.17 -6.80
CA LYS A 138 29.74 1.44 -7.86
C LYS A 138 28.95 1.69 -9.14
N VAL A 139 28.90 2.94 -9.55
CA VAL A 139 28.52 3.29 -10.92
C VAL A 139 29.73 2.87 -11.77
N SER A 140 29.57 1.81 -12.56
CA SER A 140 30.45 1.57 -13.69
C SER A 140 29.75 2.11 -14.93
N GLU A 141 30.47 2.95 -15.66
CA GLU A 141 30.12 3.51 -16.98
C GLU A 141 29.74 2.43 -18.00
#